data_AF-A0A939B413-F1
#
_entry.id   AF-A0A939B413-F1
#
_cell.length_a   1.000
_cell.length_b   1.000
_cell.length_c   1.000
_cell.angle_alpha   90.00
_cell.angle_beta   90.00
_cell.angle_gamma   90.00
#
_symmetry.space_group_name_H-M   'P 1'
#
loop_
_entity.id
_entity.type
_entity.pdbx_description
1 polymer ?
#
loop_
_entity_poly.entity_id
_entity_poly.type
_entity_poly.pdbx_seq_one_letter_code
_entity_poly.pdbx_strand_id
1 'polypeptide(L)'
;MKRYISSVGTLLMAAALSLTSCLSDGDDTIVLEEGNRSGIPSDELAGPNPDIDGSTTTIPNIQYTVENDGGDAIVRIDMTGVQNADDYGWMRLLGTGEPGQNVWVEVDGKPKGILVTNNADNQGEQASVVDLVFCVDNSGSMSEEANAIARDIISWAQLLESSNIDIRFGCVGYSENGYVNGALNLTDADALGDYLNRSTGTNRTMGFGGTDARALQSAASTFGSVDDECGAMAILFGDKHMDFRTGSNRIYVNFTDEPNQPSGYSAWSTEYFSSQENWSTVQGTVHTVFSGSSSFAESIRYKERPWRISEYTGGTVLYASSDFSGVTLTSLPVTGAMQNSYVIRFTNVGEFMDGQAHEVRITILSADGRTRAERTFYIVFGEP
;
A
#
# COMPACT_ATOMS: atom_id res chain seq x y z
N MET A 1 -18.74 99.68 -6.06
CA MET A 1 -17.76 99.55 -4.96
C MET A 1 -17.13 98.15 -5.10
N LYS A 2 -15.84 98.04 -5.45
CA LYS A 2 -14.70 97.82 -4.51
C LYS A 2 -14.93 96.57 -3.64
N ARG A 3 -14.01 95.62 -3.45
CA ARG A 3 -12.64 95.33 -3.91
C ARG A 3 -12.29 93.93 -3.32
N TYR A 4 -11.29 93.30 -3.91
CA TYR A 4 -10.57 92.08 -3.51
C TYR A 4 -9.99 92.05 -2.07
N ILE A 5 -9.61 90.83 -1.61
CA ILE A 5 -8.34 90.38 -0.95
C ILE A 5 -8.69 89.29 0.12
N SER A 6 -8.38 88.00 -0.07
CA SER A 6 -7.10 87.26 0.13
C SER A 6 -6.67 87.01 1.58
N SER A 7 -6.63 85.73 1.98
CA SER A 7 -5.65 85.11 2.90
C SER A 7 -5.78 83.58 2.71
N VAL A 8 -4.95 82.91 1.89
CA VAL A 8 -3.67 82.27 2.23
C VAL A 8 -3.63 81.68 3.64
N GLY A 9 -3.68 80.36 3.70
CA GLY A 9 -3.38 79.53 4.86
C GLY A 9 -2.90 78.16 4.36
N THR A 10 -1.64 78.10 3.96
CA THR A 10 -0.90 76.88 3.62
C THR A 10 -0.71 76.07 4.90
N LEU A 11 -1.19 74.83 4.94
CA LEU A 11 -0.66 73.83 5.85
C LEU A 11 -0.27 72.59 5.04
N LEU A 12 1.04 72.34 5.00
CA LEU A 12 1.65 71.07 4.65
C LEU A 12 1.08 69.96 5.54
N MET A 13 0.81 68.78 4.98
CA MET A 13 1.60 67.59 5.32
C MET A 13 1.14 66.33 4.56
N ALA A 14 2.17 65.61 4.11
CA ALA A 14 2.25 64.16 3.92
C ALA A 14 1.40 63.51 2.81
N ALA A 15 2.04 63.34 1.66
CA ALA A 15 1.87 62.13 0.87
C ALA A 15 2.27 60.90 1.72
N ALA A 16 1.36 59.94 1.86
CA ALA A 16 1.69 58.59 2.31
C ALA A 16 1.64 57.67 1.07
N LEU A 17 2.80 57.53 0.42
CA LEU A 17 3.15 56.28 -0.21
C LEU A 17 3.50 55.31 0.93
N SER A 18 2.72 54.25 1.11
CA SER A 18 3.15 53.08 1.85
C SER A 18 3.17 51.89 0.91
N LEU A 19 4.37 51.61 0.40
CA LEU A 19 4.81 50.27 0.05
C LEU A 19 4.71 49.38 1.29
N THR A 20 4.34 48.11 1.07
CA THR A 20 4.69 46.92 1.87
C THR A 20 4.44 46.99 3.38
N SER A 21 3.42 46.28 3.84
CA SER A 21 3.47 45.63 5.16
C SER A 21 3.46 44.12 4.97
N CYS A 22 4.56 43.49 5.34
CA CYS A 22 4.68 42.07 5.59
C CYS A 22 3.59 41.61 6.57
N LEU A 23 2.83 40.59 6.14
CA LEU A 23 2.22 39.58 7.01
C LEU A 23 2.98 38.29 6.63
N SER A 24 4.09 37.99 7.30
CA SER A 24 4.22 37.12 8.48
C SER A 24 3.50 35.78 8.32
N ASP A 25 4.32 34.74 8.17
CA ASP A 25 4.06 33.31 8.40
C ASP A 25 2.65 32.90 8.81
N GLY A 26 2.05 32.02 8.00
CA GLY A 26 1.18 30.97 8.51
C GLY A 26 -0.30 31.00 8.16
N ASP A 27 -0.70 31.51 7.00
CA ASP A 27 -2.03 31.21 6.45
C ASP A 27 -1.89 30.83 4.97
N ASP A 28 -1.94 29.52 4.71
CA ASP A 28 -2.12 28.96 3.37
C ASP A 28 -3.40 29.54 2.78
N THR A 29 -3.25 30.45 1.83
CA THR A 29 -4.39 30.98 1.08
C THR A 29 -4.81 29.92 0.07
N ILE A 30 -5.68 28.99 0.48
CA ILE A 30 -6.33 28.06 -0.45
C ILE A 30 -7.25 28.89 -1.34
N VAL A 31 -6.87 29.06 -2.61
CA VAL A 31 -7.77 29.59 -3.64
C VAL A 31 -8.74 28.46 -3.97
N LEU A 32 -9.91 28.47 -3.34
CA LEU A 32 -11.03 27.62 -3.73
C LEU A 32 -11.60 28.18 -5.03
N GLU A 33 -11.35 27.49 -6.15
CA GLU A 33 -12.10 27.77 -7.38
C GLU A 33 -13.59 27.55 -7.12
N GLU A 34 -14.42 28.54 -7.48
CA GLU A 34 -15.88 28.40 -7.43
C GLU A 34 -16.30 27.17 -8.25
N GLY A 35 -16.76 26.11 -7.57
CA GLY A 35 -17.28 24.89 -8.20
C GLY A 35 -16.59 23.59 -7.80
N ASN A 36 -15.39 23.63 -7.20
CA ASN A 36 -14.67 22.42 -6.79
C ASN A 36 -15.09 21.93 -5.39
N ARG A 37 -16.19 21.18 -5.32
CA ARG A 37 -16.70 20.63 -4.05
C ARG A 37 -15.86 19.49 -3.47
N SER A 38 -15.08 18.80 -4.30
CA SER A 38 -14.29 17.63 -3.89
C SER A 38 -12.93 18.00 -3.30
N GLY A 39 -12.45 19.24 -3.53
CA GLY A 39 -11.12 19.68 -3.11
C GLY A 39 -9.97 19.09 -3.95
N ILE A 40 -10.29 18.36 -5.03
CA ILE A 40 -9.32 17.74 -5.94
C ILE A 40 -8.82 18.80 -6.93
N PRO A 41 -7.50 19.07 -7.02
CA PRO A 41 -6.97 20.05 -7.98
C PRO A 41 -7.40 19.80 -9.43
N SER A 42 -7.60 20.86 -10.21
CA SER A 42 -7.93 20.78 -11.64
C SER A 42 -6.75 20.19 -12.46
N ASP A 43 -7.06 19.47 -13.54
CA ASP A 43 -6.06 18.98 -14.50
C ASP A 43 -5.28 20.13 -15.16
N GLU A 44 -5.84 21.35 -15.21
CA GLU A 44 -5.13 22.53 -15.73
C GLU A 44 -3.94 22.95 -14.86
N LEU A 45 -3.95 22.55 -13.58
CA LEU A 45 -2.84 22.77 -12.64
C LEU A 45 -1.81 21.63 -12.68
N ALA A 46 -2.12 20.53 -13.37
CA ALA A 46 -1.26 19.37 -13.44
C ALA A 46 -0.17 19.53 -14.51
N GLY A 47 1.08 19.45 -14.08
CA GLY A 47 2.22 19.28 -14.99
C GLY A 47 2.40 17.82 -15.40
N PRO A 48 3.12 17.54 -16.50
CA PRO A 48 3.43 16.16 -16.90
C PRO A 48 4.24 15.44 -15.83
N ASN A 49 4.11 14.11 -15.78
CA ASN A 49 4.97 13.27 -14.96
C ASN A 49 6.45 13.55 -15.30
N PRO A 50 7.33 13.69 -14.30
CA PRO A 50 8.74 13.91 -14.56
C PRO A 50 9.36 12.67 -15.21
N ASP A 51 10.30 12.88 -16.13
CA ASP A 51 11.12 11.80 -16.68
C ASP A 51 12.10 11.33 -15.60
N ILE A 52 12.01 10.04 -15.24
CA ILE A 52 12.88 9.43 -14.24
C ILE A 52 13.80 8.42 -14.90
N ASP A 53 15.12 8.59 -14.72
CA ASP A 53 16.14 7.68 -15.26
C ASP A 53 16.19 6.38 -14.43
N GLY A 54 15.18 5.54 -14.67
CA GLY A 54 14.93 4.30 -13.94
C GLY A 54 14.40 4.52 -12.52
N SER A 55 13.97 3.42 -11.89
CA SER A 55 13.46 3.43 -10.52
C SER A 55 14.56 3.03 -9.52
N THR A 56 14.62 3.71 -8.37
CA THR A 56 15.47 3.36 -7.21
C THR A 56 14.69 2.71 -6.09
N THR A 57 13.37 2.84 -6.09
CA THR A 57 12.45 2.15 -5.20
C THR A 57 11.24 1.67 -5.99
N THR A 58 10.33 0.95 -5.35
CA THR A 58 9.09 0.47 -5.97
C THR A 58 7.89 1.13 -5.33
N ILE A 59 6.89 1.46 -6.16
CA ILE A 59 5.55 1.81 -5.67
C ILE A 59 4.87 0.50 -5.29
N PRO A 60 4.22 0.36 -4.12
CA PRO A 60 3.41 -0.81 -3.79
C PRO A 60 2.31 -1.10 -4.82
N ASN A 61 1.79 -2.33 -4.84
CA ASN A 61 0.56 -2.61 -5.55
C ASN A 61 -0.57 -1.74 -4.98
N ILE A 62 -1.43 -1.26 -5.87
CA ILE A 62 -2.48 -0.29 -5.56
C ILE A 62 -3.85 -0.93 -5.70
N GLN A 63 -4.80 -0.47 -4.90
CA GLN A 63 -6.23 -0.69 -5.15
C GLN A 63 -6.84 0.56 -5.73
N TYR A 64 -7.92 0.39 -6.50
CA TYR A 64 -8.67 1.53 -6.98
C TYR A 64 -10.17 1.28 -6.92
N THR A 65 -10.91 2.38 -6.80
CA THR A 65 -12.36 2.42 -6.93
C THR A 65 -12.76 3.67 -7.70
N VAL A 66 -13.91 3.62 -8.37
CA VAL A 66 -14.52 4.81 -8.99
C VAL A 66 -15.73 5.19 -8.15
N GLU A 67 -15.62 6.32 -7.46
CA GLU A 67 -16.67 6.92 -6.64
C GLU A 67 -17.50 7.88 -7.50
N ASN A 68 -18.79 8.00 -7.21
CA ASN A 68 -19.65 9.01 -7.82
C ASN A 68 -19.95 10.08 -6.77
N ASP A 69 -19.43 11.29 -6.97
CA ASP A 69 -19.70 12.44 -6.10
C ASP A 69 -20.32 13.57 -6.91
N GLY A 70 -21.58 13.88 -6.64
CA GLY A 70 -22.26 15.00 -7.27
C GLY A 70 -22.42 14.92 -8.81
N GLY A 71 -22.20 13.76 -9.42
CA GLY A 71 -22.22 13.58 -10.87
C GLY A 71 -20.83 13.49 -11.53
N ASP A 72 -19.77 13.73 -10.76
CA ASP A 72 -18.39 13.54 -11.20
C ASP A 72 -17.90 12.16 -10.79
N ALA A 73 -17.22 11.48 -11.72
CA ALA A 73 -16.52 10.23 -11.46
C ALA A 73 -15.15 10.55 -10.83
N ILE A 74 -14.98 10.19 -9.56
CA ILE A 74 -13.74 10.35 -8.81
C ILE A 74 -13.04 9.00 -8.75
N VAL A 75 -11.82 8.94 -9.24
CA VAL A 75 -10.95 7.77 -9.06
C VAL A 75 -10.25 7.92 -7.74
N ARG A 76 -10.38 6.90 -6.90
CA ARG A 76 -9.66 6.74 -5.64
C ARG A 76 -8.65 5.63 -5.80
N ILE A 77 -7.40 5.89 -5.46
CA ILE A 77 -6.31 4.91 -5.40
C ILE A 77 -5.86 4.79 -3.95
N ASP A 78 -5.87 3.57 -3.41
CA ASP A 78 -5.34 3.25 -2.08
C ASP A 78 -4.02 2.48 -2.22
N MET A 79 -2.99 2.90 -1.48
CA MET A 79 -1.68 2.26 -1.50
C MET A 79 -0.98 2.37 -0.14
N THR A 80 -0.08 1.43 0.16
CA THR A 80 0.79 1.55 1.33
C THR A 80 1.91 2.59 1.09
N GLY A 81 2.58 3.00 2.17
CA GLY A 81 3.66 3.98 2.11
C GLY A 81 4.85 3.53 1.26
N VAL A 82 5.60 4.52 0.77
CA VAL A 82 6.82 4.32 -0.02
C VAL A 82 8.03 4.72 0.81
N GLN A 83 9.06 3.87 0.80
CA GLN A 83 10.32 4.16 1.48
C GLN A 83 11.27 4.93 0.57
N ASN A 84 11.98 5.88 1.16
CA ASN A 84 13.13 6.54 0.57
C ASN A 84 14.22 5.51 0.27
N ALA A 85 14.82 5.60 -0.91
CA ALA A 85 15.83 4.65 -1.37
C ALA A 85 17.16 4.73 -0.59
N ASP A 86 17.47 5.87 0.02
CA ASP A 86 18.75 6.10 0.71
C ASP A 86 18.71 5.63 2.18
N ASP A 87 17.70 6.07 2.93
CA ASP A 87 17.64 5.90 4.39
C ASP A 87 16.50 4.97 4.86
N TYR A 88 15.69 4.47 3.93
CA TYR A 88 14.51 3.64 4.18
C TYR A 88 13.45 4.30 5.08
N GLY A 89 13.51 5.63 5.24
CA GLY A 89 12.47 6.42 5.89
C GLY A 89 11.20 6.51 5.03
N TRP A 90 10.04 6.70 5.65
CA TRP A 90 8.77 6.84 4.93
C TRP A 90 8.68 8.21 4.27
N MET A 91 8.41 8.23 2.97
CA MET A 91 8.19 9.47 2.23
C MET A 91 6.86 10.10 2.63
N ARG A 92 6.85 11.43 2.77
CA ARG A 92 5.63 12.25 2.74
C ARG A 92 5.26 12.53 1.29
N LEU A 93 4.16 11.98 0.79
CA LEU A 93 3.69 12.25 -0.58
C LEU A 93 2.84 13.52 -0.61
N LEU A 94 3.10 14.38 -1.59
CA LEU A 94 2.50 15.70 -1.76
C LEU A 94 1.97 15.82 -3.19
N GLY A 95 0.70 16.22 -3.31
CA GLY A 95 -0.06 16.26 -4.56
C GLY A 95 0.05 17.56 -5.34
N THR A 96 -0.87 17.75 -6.28
CA THR A 96 -0.84 18.91 -7.20
C THR A 96 -1.02 20.23 -6.46
N GLY A 97 -0.14 21.19 -6.73
CA GLY A 97 -0.22 22.53 -6.16
C GLY A 97 0.37 22.66 -4.76
N GLU A 98 0.78 21.56 -4.12
CA GLU A 98 1.47 21.60 -2.83
C GLU A 98 2.95 22.00 -2.98
N PRO A 99 3.49 22.86 -2.10
CA PRO A 99 4.92 23.17 -2.08
C PRO A 99 5.76 21.90 -1.89
N GLY A 100 6.55 21.55 -2.91
CA GLY A 100 7.36 20.33 -2.89
C GLY A 100 6.64 19.08 -3.37
N GLN A 101 5.58 19.22 -4.19
CA GLN A 101 4.93 18.13 -4.92
C GLN A 101 5.96 17.08 -5.39
N ASN A 102 5.68 15.82 -5.09
CA ASN A 102 6.58 14.71 -5.34
C ASN A 102 5.86 13.44 -5.85
N VAL A 103 4.57 13.54 -6.14
CA VAL A 103 3.82 12.49 -6.85
C VAL A 103 3.00 13.09 -7.99
N TRP A 104 2.90 12.33 -9.09
CA TRP A 104 2.19 12.70 -10.30
C TRP A 104 1.41 11.50 -10.82
N VAL A 105 0.26 11.77 -11.44
CA VAL A 105 -0.58 10.77 -12.09
C VAL A 105 -0.93 11.25 -13.49
N GLU A 106 -0.89 10.33 -14.44
CA GLU A 106 -1.42 10.53 -15.78
C GLU A 106 -2.32 9.36 -16.20
N VAL A 107 -3.28 9.64 -17.08
CA VAL A 107 -4.14 8.65 -17.73
C VAL A 107 -3.97 8.78 -19.23
N ASP A 108 -3.54 7.73 -19.91
CA ASP A 108 -3.19 7.72 -21.34
C ASP A 108 -2.28 8.90 -21.74
N GLY A 109 -1.28 9.20 -20.90
CA GLY A 109 -0.35 10.32 -21.10
C GLY A 109 -0.94 11.71 -20.82
N LYS A 110 -2.19 11.82 -20.37
CA LYS A 110 -2.80 13.10 -19.95
C LYS A 110 -2.58 13.32 -18.45
N PRO A 111 -1.89 14.39 -18.04
CA PRO A 111 -1.67 14.69 -16.62
C PRO A 111 -2.98 14.92 -15.86
N LYS A 112 -3.04 14.45 -14.62
CA LYS A 112 -4.19 14.59 -13.74
C LYS A 112 -3.88 15.46 -12.53
N GLY A 113 -4.81 16.35 -12.19
CA GLY A 113 -4.78 17.05 -10.91
C GLY A 113 -5.13 16.07 -9.79
N ILE A 114 -4.26 15.95 -8.79
CA ILE A 114 -4.39 14.94 -7.73
C ILE A 114 -4.43 15.55 -6.33
N LEU A 115 -5.35 15.03 -5.52
CA LEU A 115 -5.35 15.21 -4.08
C LEU A 115 -4.70 13.98 -3.43
N VAL A 116 -3.78 14.20 -2.51
CA VAL A 116 -3.08 13.14 -1.78
C VAL A 116 -3.39 13.30 -0.30
N THR A 117 -3.90 12.24 0.31
CA THR A 117 -4.15 12.18 1.75
C THR A 117 -3.46 10.98 2.38
N ASN A 118 -3.12 11.09 3.66
CA ASN A 118 -2.41 10.06 4.41
C ASN A 118 -3.13 9.73 5.72
N ASN A 119 -3.09 8.45 6.13
CA ASN A 119 -3.73 8.00 7.37
C ASN A 119 -3.16 8.63 8.65
N ALA A 120 -1.89 9.03 8.65
CA ALA A 120 -1.22 9.68 9.78
C ALA A 120 -1.71 11.11 10.02
N ASP A 121 -2.12 11.82 8.96
CA ASP A 121 -2.52 13.23 9.03
C ASP A 121 -4.04 13.42 9.17
N ASN A 122 -4.84 12.45 8.69
CA ASN A 122 -6.29 12.62 8.56
C ASN A 122 -7.08 11.94 9.68
N GLN A 123 -6.97 12.48 10.90
CA GLN A 123 -7.87 12.12 12.01
C GLN A 123 -9.30 12.63 11.72
N GLY A 124 -10.11 11.82 11.03
CA GLY A 124 -11.54 12.10 10.81
C GLY A 124 -12.06 11.90 9.37
N GLU A 125 -11.20 11.62 8.40
CA GLU A 125 -11.63 11.17 7.06
C GLU A 125 -11.64 9.64 6.94
N GLN A 126 -12.26 9.13 5.87
CA GLN A 126 -12.55 7.72 5.65
C GLN A 126 -11.27 6.88 5.68
N ALA A 127 -11.04 6.17 6.80
CA ALA A 127 -9.87 5.32 7.01
C ALA A 127 -9.67 4.35 5.83
N SER A 128 -8.42 4.12 5.43
CA SER A 128 -8.13 3.07 4.46
C SER A 128 -8.67 1.74 4.96
N VAL A 129 -9.45 1.07 4.10
CA VAL A 129 -9.91 -0.30 4.35
C VAL A 129 -8.78 -1.24 3.96
N VAL A 130 -8.30 -2.07 4.88
CA VAL A 130 -7.13 -2.93 4.68
C VAL A 130 -7.45 -4.37 5.05
N ASP A 131 -7.13 -5.31 4.17
CA ASP A 131 -7.26 -6.74 4.47
C ASP A 131 -5.87 -7.38 4.41
N LEU A 132 -5.41 -7.90 5.54
CA LEU A 132 -4.06 -8.43 5.71
C LEU A 132 -4.08 -9.94 5.94
N VAL A 133 -3.35 -10.69 5.13
CA VAL A 133 -3.23 -12.16 5.27
C VAL A 133 -1.82 -12.55 5.68
N PHE A 134 -1.70 -13.20 6.84
CA PHE A 134 -0.47 -13.83 7.32
C PHE A 134 -0.27 -15.19 6.64
N CYS A 135 0.76 -15.32 5.80
CA CYS A 135 1.18 -16.59 5.23
C CYS A 135 2.36 -17.11 6.03
N VAL A 136 2.18 -18.19 6.78
CA VAL A 136 3.15 -18.62 7.80
C VAL A 136 3.61 -20.04 7.52
N ASP A 137 4.90 -20.17 7.27
CA ASP A 137 5.60 -21.44 7.28
C ASP A 137 5.55 -22.05 8.68
N ASN A 138 5.05 -23.27 8.75
CA ASN A 138 4.94 -24.07 9.96
C ASN A 138 5.69 -25.41 9.86
N SER A 139 6.72 -25.44 9.01
CA SER A 139 7.68 -26.54 8.98
C SER A 139 8.37 -26.75 10.33
N GLY A 140 8.95 -27.94 10.53
CA GLY A 140 9.71 -28.24 11.75
C GLY A 140 10.91 -27.31 11.99
N SER A 141 11.50 -26.72 10.94
CA SER A 141 12.63 -25.78 11.07
C SER A 141 12.21 -24.48 11.73
N MET A 142 10.96 -24.05 11.54
CA MET A 142 10.35 -22.87 12.18
C MET A 142 10.00 -23.04 13.67
N SER A 143 10.48 -24.11 14.33
CA SER A 143 10.05 -24.47 15.70
C SER A 143 10.52 -23.54 16.81
N GLU A 144 11.67 -22.87 16.63
CA GLU A 144 12.19 -21.88 17.58
C GLU A 144 11.44 -20.55 17.44
N GLU A 145 10.97 -20.28 16.23
CA GLU A 145 10.38 -19.05 15.71
C GLU A 145 8.88 -18.98 15.97
N ALA A 146 8.18 -20.09 15.83
CA ALA A 146 6.72 -20.13 15.75
C ALA A 146 6.00 -19.54 16.97
N ASN A 147 6.58 -19.65 18.18
CA ASN A 147 5.98 -19.03 19.36
C ASN A 147 6.22 -17.51 19.43
N ALA A 148 7.38 -17.03 18.96
CA ALA A 148 7.67 -15.61 18.88
C ALA A 148 6.83 -14.96 17.77
N ILE A 149 6.81 -15.56 16.57
CA ILE A 149 6.01 -15.10 15.44
C ILE A 149 4.53 -15.02 15.82
N ALA A 150 3.94 -16.08 16.39
CA ALA A 150 2.52 -16.05 16.72
C ALA A 150 2.17 -15.01 17.79
N ARG A 151 2.98 -14.88 18.85
CA ARG A 151 2.78 -13.84 19.88
C ARG A 151 2.88 -12.44 19.26
N ASP A 152 3.86 -12.24 18.40
CA ASP A 152 4.08 -10.94 17.79
C ASP A 152 2.99 -10.62 16.77
N ILE A 153 2.47 -11.61 16.01
CA ILE A 153 1.30 -11.47 15.11
C ILE A 153 0.10 -10.94 15.88
N ILE A 154 -0.23 -11.56 17.03
CA ILE A 154 -1.38 -11.15 17.86
C ILE A 154 -1.18 -9.72 18.36
N SER A 155 -0.02 -9.44 18.96
CA SER A 155 0.28 -8.11 19.50
C SER A 155 0.27 -7.03 18.42
N TRP A 156 0.71 -7.38 17.21
CA TRP A 156 0.74 -6.49 16.08
C TRP A 156 -0.65 -6.23 15.49
N ALA A 157 -1.47 -7.26 15.33
CA ALA A 157 -2.85 -7.11 14.88
C ALA A 157 -3.62 -6.15 15.79
N GLN A 158 -3.46 -6.29 17.11
CA GLN A 158 -4.07 -5.38 18.10
C GLN A 158 -3.57 -3.93 17.96
N LEU A 159 -2.27 -3.74 17.69
CA LEU A 159 -1.72 -2.40 17.44
C LEU A 159 -2.34 -1.75 16.19
N LEU A 160 -2.50 -2.52 15.11
CA LEU A 160 -3.05 -2.00 13.87
C LEU A 160 -4.54 -1.68 13.96
N GLU A 161 -5.34 -2.50 14.64
CA GLU A 161 -6.74 -2.17 14.92
C GLU A 161 -6.90 -0.94 15.79
N SER A 162 -5.93 -0.69 16.69
CA SER A 162 -5.90 0.54 17.49
C SER A 162 -5.40 1.77 16.73
N SER A 163 -4.91 1.59 15.50
CA SER A 163 -4.49 2.68 14.61
C SER A 163 -5.67 3.19 13.79
N ASN A 164 -5.53 4.35 13.13
CA ASN A 164 -6.59 4.95 12.28
C ASN A 164 -6.76 4.21 10.94
N ILE A 165 -6.95 2.90 10.97
CA ILE A 165 -7.04 1.99 9.82
C ILE A 165 -8.21 1.03 10.05
N ASP A 166 -9.07 0.84 9.05
CA ASP A 166 -10.12 -0.18 9.09
C ASP A 166 -9.55 -1.52 8.58
N ILE A 167 -8.96 -2.30 9.48
CA ILE A 167 -8.20 -3.51 9.13
C ILE A 167 -8.91 -4.82 9.52
N ARG A 168 -8.78 -5.86 8.69
CA ARG A 168 -9.12 -7.25 9.02
C ARG A 168 -7.94 -8.17 8.73
N PHE A 169 -7.88 -9.31 9.43
CA PHE A 169 -6.77 -10.24 9.37
C PHE A 169 -7.20 -11.65 8.99
N GLY A 170 -6.44 -12.26 8.10
CA GLY A 170 -6.54 -13.67 7.72
C GLY A 170 -5.23 -14.38 7.98
N CYS A 171 -5.24 -15.70 7.96
CA CYS A 171 -4.04 -16.51 8.13
C CYS A 171 -4.07 -17.74 7.22
N VAL A 172 -2.92 -18.11 6.65
CA VAL A 172 -2.70 -19.33 5.87
C VAL A 172 -1.44 -20.01 6.39
N GLY A 173 -1.55 -21.28 6.75
CA GLY A 173 -0.42 -22.14 7.15
C GLY A 173 0.02 -23.07 6.02
N TYR A 174 1.32 -23.23 5.85
CA TYR A 174 1.95 -24.18 4.92
C TYR A 174 3.24 -24.75 5.55
N SER A 175 3.78 -25.84 5.01
CA SER A 175 4.91 -26.56 5.62
C SER A 175 5.69 -27.39 4.60
N GLU A 176 6.76 -28.06 5.05
CA GLU A 176 7.59 -29.03 4.32
C GLU A 176 6.78 -30.19 3.71
N ASN A 177 5.55 -30.40 4.16
CA ASN A 177 4.65 -31.39 3.57
C ASN A 177 4.08 -30.96 2.21
N GLY A 178 4.33 -29.70 1.81
CA GLY A 178 4.05 -29.20 0.47
C GLY A 178 2.59 -28.92 0.15
N TYR A 179 1.74 -28.65 1.15
CA TYR A 179 0.35 -28.23 0.92
C TYR A 179 -0.10 -27.19 1.96
N VAL A 180 -1.16 -26.44 1.63
CA VAL A 180 -1.83 -25.56 2.58
C VAL A 180 -2.52 -26.42 3.65
N ASN A 181 -2.07 -26.29 4.90
CA ASN A 181 -2.46 -27.18 5.99
C ASN A 181 -3.30 -26.48 7.08
N GLY A 182 -3.53 -25.17 6.96
CA GLY A 182 -4.45 -24.43 7.80
C GLY A 182 -4.80 -23.07 7.22
N ALA A 183 -5.95 -22.55 7.61
CA ALA A 183 -6.39 -21.23 7.21
C ALA A 183 -7.45 -20.67 8.16
N LEU A 184 -7.48 -19.34 8.26
CA LEU A 184 -8.51 -18.54 8.92
C LEU A 184 -8.89 -17.39 7.97
N ASN A 185 -10.19 -17.26 7.70
CA ASN A 185 -10.71 -16.16 6.88
C ASN A 185 -10.61 -14.81 7.62
N LEU A 186 -10.76 -13.72 6.87
CA LEU A 186 -10.62 -12.34 7.35
C LEU A 186 -11.55 -12.06 8.54
N THR A 187 -10.96 -11.67 9.65
CA THR A 187 -11.63 -11.44 10.93
C THR A 187 -10.93 -10.34 11.74
N ASP A 188 -11.43 -10.02 12.92
CA ASP A 188 -10.77 -9.13 13.89
C ASP A 188 -9.54 -9.77 14.59
N ALA A 189 -8.74 -8.95 15.27
CA ALA A 189 -7.53 -9.39 15.96
C ALA A 189 -7.81 -10.36 17.11
N ASP A 190 -8.97 -10.26 17.76
CA ASP A 190 -9.38 -11.16 18.85
C ASP A 190 -9.60 -12.59 18.32
N ALA A 191 -10.36 -12.75 17.25
CA ALA A 191 -10.60 -14.04 16.61
C ALA A 191 -9.32 -14.62 15.96
N LEU A 192 -8.45 -13.77 15.39
CA LEU A 192 -7.12 -14.19 14.97
C LEU A 192 -6.30 -14.70 16.16
N GLY A 193 -6.37 -14.01 17.29
CA GLY A 193 -5.73 -14.40 18.54
C GLY A 193 -6.23 -15.75 19.05
N ASP A 194 -7.54 -15.97 19.07
CA ASP A 194 -8.16 -17.24 19.44
C ASP A 194 -7.72 -18.38 18.53
N TYR A 195 -7.70 -18.14 17.21
CA TYR A 195 -7.17 -19.09 16.25
C TYR A 195 -5.72 -19.43 16.60
N LEU A 196 -4.80 -18.46 16.64
CA LEU A 196 -3.39 -18.71 16.89
C LEU A 196 -3.11 -19.33 18.27
N ASN A 197 -3.94 -19.06 19.29
CA ASN A 197 -3.82 -19.59 20.64
C ASN A 197 -4.44 -20.97 20.88
N ARG A 198 -5.14 -21.54 19.89
CA ARG A 198 -5.68 -22.91 19.99
C ARG A 198 -4.61 -24.00 20.14
N SER A 199 -3.36 -23.68 19.80
CA SER A 199 -2.23 -24.61 19.77
C SER A 199 -0.92 -23.89 20.15
N THR A 200 0.22 -24.58 20.08
CA THR A 200 1.56 -24.06 20.41
C THR A 200 2.59 -24.46 19.37
N GLY A 201 3.68 -23.69 19.26
CA GLY A 201 4.74 -23.92 18.26
C GLY A 201 4.21 -23.83 16.84
N THR A 202 4.75 -24.64 15.94
CA THR A 202 4.40 -24.66 14.51
C THR A 202 2.93 -25.01 14.27
N ASN A 203 2.31 -25.77 15.17
CA ASN A 203 0.91 -26.15 15.06
C ASN A 203 -0.10 -24.99 15.20
N ARG A 204 0.34 -23.76 15.52
CA ARG A 204 -0.53 -22.58 15.68
C ARG A 204 -1.24 -22.15 14.40
N THR A 205 -0.66 -22.42 13.24
CA THR A 205 -1.28 -22.12 11.94
C THR A 205 -1.81 -23.37 11.24
N MET A 206 -1.67 -24.56 11.84
CA MET A 206 -2.18 -25.83 11.31
C MET A 206 -3.65 -26.07 11.66
N GLY A 207 -4.44 -26.49 10.67
CA GLY A 207 -5.88 -26.70 10.80
C GLY A 207 -6.68 -25.45 10.45
N PHE A 208 -7.98 -25.64 10.20
CA PHE A 208 -8.85 -24.60 9.64
C PHE A 208 -9.76 -24.02 10.72
N GLY A 209 -9.85 -22.69 10.77
CA GLY A 209 -10.63 -21.93 11.76
C GLY A 209 -11.77 -21.13 11.14
N GLY A 210 -12.59 -20.52 11.99
CA GLY A 210 -13.72 -19.70 11.55
C GLY A 210 -15.00 -20.48 11.23
N THR A 211 -16.06 -19.75 10.90
CA THR A 211 -17.38 -20.34 10.59
C THR A 211 -17.39 -21.13 9.28
N ASP A 212 -16.45 -20.82 8.39
CA ASP A 212 -16.24 -21.38 7.06
C ASP A 212 -15.06 -22.38 6.99
N ALA A 213 -14.51 -22.80 8.15
CA ALA A 213 -13.38 -23.71 8.25
C ALA A 213 -13.46 -24.95 7.33
N ARG A 214 -14.65 -25.55 7.20
CA ARG A 214 -14.87 -26.72 6.32
C ARG A 214 -14.73 -26.39 4.84
N ALA A 215 -15.16 -25.19 4.44
CA ALA A 215 -15.03 -24.73 3.05
C ALA A 215 -13.56 -24.49 2.72
N LEU A 216 -12.83 -23.80 3.60
CA LEU A 216 -11.38 -23.59 3.45
C LEU A 216 -10.61 -24.92 3.40
N GLN A 217 -10.95 -25.87 4.27
CA GLN A 217 -10.35 -27.20 4.26
C GLN A 217 -10.61 -27.95 2.94
N SER A 218 -11.84 -27.89 2.43
CA SER A 218 -12.19 -28.50 1.15
C SER A 218 -11.42 -27.84 0.00
N ALA A 219 -11.31 -26.51 0.01
CA ALA A 219 -10.54 -25.77 -0.98
C ALA A 219 -9.07 -26.19 -0.97
N ALA A 220 -8.44 -26.22 0.21
CA ALA A 220 -7.03 -26.61 0.37
C ALA A 220 -6.77 -28.03 -0.13
N SER A 221 -7.68 -28.98 0.13
CA SER A 221 -7.55 -30.37 -0.30
C SER A 221 -7.51 -30.57 -1.83
N THR A 222 -7.97 -29.57 -2.60
CA THR A 222 -8.03 -29.60 -4.06
C THR A 222 -7.16 -28.53 -4.73
N PHE A 223 -6.47 -27.69 -3.94
CA PHE A 223 -5.69 -26.57 -4.45
C PHE A 223 -4.39 -27.03 -5.14
N GLY A 224 -3.82 -28.12 -4.64
CA GLY A 224 -2.60 -28.75 -5.16
C GLY A 224 -1.58 -29.00 -4.06
N SER A 225 -0.47 -29.63 -4.43
CA SER A 225 0.66 -29.87 -3.55
C SER A 225 1.98 -29.83 -4.31
N VAL A 226 3.02 -29.41 -3.62
CA VAL A 226 4.43 -29.45 -4.00
C VAL A 226 5.16 -30.49 -3.15
N ASP A 227 6.46 -30.63 -3.37
CA ASP A 227 7.30 -31.57 -2.63
C ASP A 227 7.91 -30.96 -1.36
N ASP A 228 7.80 -29.64 -1.15
CA ASP A 228 8.42 -28.93 -0.03
C ASP A 228 7.79 -27.53 0.26
N GLU A 229 8.39 -26.67 1.09
CA GLU A 229 7.78 -25.37 1.43
C GLU A 229 7.55 -24.44 0.21
N CYS A 230 6.35 -23.86 0.12
CA CYS A 230 6.01 -22.94 -0.97
C CYS A 230 5.08 -21.81 -0.50
N GLY A 231 5.69 -20.71 -0.05
CA GLY A 231 4.97 -19.51 0.35
C GLY A 231 4.12 -18.88 -0.77
N ALA A 232 4.56 -18.99 -2.04
CA ALA A 232 3.77 -18.55 -3.18
C ALA A 232 2.42 -19.27 -3.28
N MET A 233 2.39 -20.59 -3.04
CA MET A 233 1.16 -21.38 -3.01
C MET A 233 0.23 -20.91 -1.88
N ALA A 234 0.77 -20.59 -0.71
CA ALA A 234 -0.02 -20.07 0.42
C ALA A 234 -0.62 -18.70 0.11
N ILE A 235 0.15 -17.80 -0.52
CA ILE A 235 -0.32 -16.47 -0.95
C ILE A 235 -1.45 -16.61 -1.97
N LEU A 236 -1.28 -17.46 -2.99
CA LEU A 236 -2.30 -17.70 -4.02
C LEU A 236 -3.56 -18.36 -3.46
N PHE A 237 -3.42 -19.21 -2.44
CA PHE A 237 -4.57 -19.75 -1.71
C PHE A 237 -5.32 -18.64 -0.99
N GLY A 238 -4.59 -17.76 -0.29
CA GLY A 238 -5.15 -16.58 0.37
C GLY A 238 -5.94 -15.70 -0.61
N ASP A 239 -5.32 -15.30 -1.73
CA ASP A 239 -5.96 -14.46 -2.75
C ASP A 239 -7.26 -15.06 -3.27
N LYS A 240 -7.29 -16.38 -3.51
CA LYS A 240 -8.42 -17.07 -4.13
C LYS A 240 -9.57 -17.38 -3.16
N HIS A 241 -9.29 -17.56 -1.87
CA HIS A 241 -10.23 -18.19 -0.94
C HIS A 241 -10.57 -17.34 0.29
N MET A 242 -9.93 -16.18 0.49
CA MET A 242 -10.32 -15.24 1.55
C MET A 242 -11.40 -14.28 1.05
N ASP A 243 -12.30 -13.89 1.95
CA ASP A 243 -13.43 -13.01 1.64
C ASP A 243 -13.04 -11.52 1.73
N PHE A 244 -12.16 -11.09 0.82
CA PHE A 244 -11.69 -9.69 0.76
C PHE A 244 -12.85 -8.71 0.61
N ARG A 245 -12.80 -7.62 1.37
CA ARG A 245 -13.76 -6.52 1.29
C ARG A 245 -13.57 -5.77 -0.02
N THR A 246 -14.68 -5.33 -0.62
CA THR A 246 -14.63 -4.50 -1.83
C THR A 246 -13.85 -3.21 -1.56
N GLY A 247 -12.87 -2.92 -2.41
CA GLY A 247 -12.02 -1.74 -2.28
C GLY A 247 -10.95 -1.81 -1.18
N SER A 248 -10.80 -2.92 -0.46
CA SER A 248 -9.75 -3.05 0.56
C SER A 248 -8.37 -3.15 -0.06
N ASN A 249 -7.40 -2.42 0.49
CA ASN A 249 -5.99 -2.66 0.24
C ASN A 249 -5.58 -4.05 0.74
N ARG A 250 -5.25 -4.94 -0.21
CA ARG A 250 -4.87 -6.33 0.08
C ARG A 250 -3.38 -6.41 0.37
N ILE A 251 -3.05 -6.95 1.53
CA ILE A 251 -1.67 -7.09 2.00
C ILE A 251 -1.42 -8.54 2.41
N TYR A 252 -0.27 -9.08 2.03
CA TYR A 252 0.18 -10.39 2.48
C TYR A 252 1.50 -10.23 3.20
N VAL A 253 1.71 -10.99 4.28
CA VAL A 253 3.02 -11.08 4.93
C VAL A 253 3.42 -12.55 4.99
N ASN A 254 4.46 -12.90 4.23
CA ASN A 254 5.00 -14.25 4.17
C ASN A 254 6.15 -14.42 5.16
N PHE A 255 6.03 -15.38 6.08
CA PHE A 255 7.07 -15.76 7.05
C PHE A 255 7.62 -17.13 6.66
N THR A 256 8.94 -17.22 6.44
CA THR A 256 9.62 -18.48 6.13
C THR A 256 11.12 -18.40 6.40
N ASP A 257 11.73 -19.54 6.68
CA ASP A 257 13.18 -19.74 6.75
C ASP A 257 13.72 -20.53 5.56
N GLU A 258 12.86 -20.98 4.64
CA GLU A 258 13.23 -21.78 3.48
C GLU A 258 12.95 -21.05 2.14
N PRO A 259 13.58 -21.48 1.04
CA PRO A 259 13.26 -21.02 -0.30
C PRO A 259 11.79 -21.29 -0.67
N ASN A 260 11.30 -20.61 -1.71
CA ASN A 260 10.06 -21.03 -2.35
C ASN A 260 10.34 -22.24 -3.28
N GLN A 261 9.69 -23.38 -3.03
CA GLN A 261 9.96 -24.66 -3.71
C GLN A 261 8.72 -25.16 -4.49
N PRO A 262 8.48 -24.66 -5.71
CA PRO A 262 7.22 -24.91 -6.41
C PRO A 262 7.18 -26.21 -7.21
N SER A 263 8.10 -27.16 -7.02
CA SER A 263 8.13 -28.47 -7.70
C SER A 263 7.92 -28.46 -9.22
N GLY A 264 8.51 -27.49 -9.92
CA GLY A 264 8.39 -27.35 -11.38
C GLY A 264 7.12 -26.63 -11.85
N TYR A 265 6.16 -26.34 -10.97
CA TYR A 265 4.90 -25.67 -11.32
C TYR A 265 5.09 -24.16 -11.48
N SER A 266 4.91 -23.65 -12.69
CA SER A 266 5.03 -22.21 -12.96
C SER A 266 4.01 -21.36 -12.21
N ALA A 267 2.83 -21.92 -11.91
CA ALA A 267 1.78 -21.22 -11.19
C ALA A 267 2.13 -20.94 -9.72
N TRP A 268 3.12 -21.64 -9.15
CA TRP A 268 3.57 -21.44 -7.76
C TRP A 268 4.98 -20.86 -7.68
N SER A 269 5.55 -20.50 -8.83
CA SER A 269 6.85 -19.83 -8.90
C SER A 269 6.75 -18.39 -8.42
N THR A 270 7.81 -17.86 -7.81
CA THR A 270 7.92 -16.43 -7.51
C THR A 270 7.86 -15.58 -8.78
N GLU A 271 8.29 -16.11 -9.92
CA GLU A 271 8.18 -15.47 -11.23
C GLU A 271 6.72 -15.27 -11.68
N TYR A 272 5.77 -16.04 -11.14
CA TYR A 272 4.34 -15.85 -11.43
C TYR A 272 3.90 -14.41 -11.12
N PHE A 273 4.42 -13.84 -10.04
CA PHE A 273 4.08 -12.50 -9.55
C PHE A 273 4.73 -11.35 -10.32
N SER A 274 5.67 -11.65 -11.23
CA SER A 274 6.34 -10.62 -12.05
C SER A 274 5.46 -10.03 -13.16
N SER A 275 4.33 -10.70 -13.48
CA SER A 275 3.42 -10.31 -14.56
C SER A 275 2.08 -9.83 -14.01
N GLN A 276 1.61 -8.68 -14.49
CA GLN A 276 0.28 -8.17 -14.16
C GLN A 276 -0.87 -9.03 -14.72
N GLU A 277 -0.61 -9.91 -15.69
CA GLU A 277 -1.61 -10.89 -16.17
C GLU A 277 -1.91 -11.95 -15.10
N ASN A 278 -0.93 -12.25 -14.26
CA ASN A 278 -0.97 -13.29 -13.25
C ASN A 278 -1.28 -12.72 -11.87
N TRP A 279 -0.66 -11.57 -11.55
CA TRP A 279 -0.80 -10.85 -10.29
C TRP A 279 -0.85 -9.34 -10.60
N SER A 280 -2.04 -8.86 -10.92
CA SER A 280 -2.27 -7.44 -11.17
C SER A 280 -2.22 -6.64 -9.86
N THR A 281 -2.28 -5.32 -9.97
CA THR A 281 -2.25 -4.44 -8.79
C THR A 281 -3.36 -4.73 -7.79
N VAL A 282 -4.55 -5.14 -8.26
CA VAL A 282 -5.69 -5.42 -7.38
C VAL A 282 -5.53 -6.68 -6.52
N GLN A 283 -4.62 -7.60 -6.87
CA GLN A 283 -4.33 -8.74 -6.01
C GLN A 283 -3.53 -8.34 -4.75
N GLY A 284 -2.94 -7.13 -4.71
CA GLY A 284 -2.33 -6.59 -3.50
C GLY A 284 -0.82 -6.76 -3.39
N THR A 285 -0.27 -6.28 -2.28
CA THR A 285 1.18 -6.22 -2.01
C THR A 285 1.63 -7.35 -1.09
N VAL A 286 2.77 -7.97 -1.38
CA VAL A 286 3.33 -9.05 -0.56
C VAL A 286 4.60 -8.59 0.14
N HIS A 287 4.65 -8.68 1.45
CA HIS A 287 5.86 -8.47 2.26
C HIS A 287 6.45 -9.81 2.66
N THR A 288 7.77 -9.89 2.78
CA THR A 288 8.46 -11.14 3.17
C THR A 288 9.29 -10.91 4.42
N VAL A 289 9.15 -11.81 5.39
CA VAL A 289 10.03 -11.94 6.54
C VAL A 289 10.79 -13.26 6.40
N PHE A 290 12.10 -13.16 6.19
CA PHE A 290 12.98 -14.28 5.91
C PHE A 290 14.03 -14.43 7.00
N SER A 291 14.06 -15.58 7.69
CA SER A 291 15.02 -15.87 8.77
C SER A 291 16.10 -16.90 8.39
N GLY A 292 16.01 -17.44 7.19
CA GLY A 292 16.91 -18.47 6.69
C GLY A 292 18.23 -17.98 6.13
N SER A 293 19.02 -18.93 5.61
CA SER A 293 20.24 -18.62 4.87
C SER A 293 19.93 -18.20 3.43
N SER A 294 20.37 -17.01 3.02
CA SER A 294 20.25 -16.54 1.64
C SER A 294 21.34 -17.06 0.69
N SER A 295 22.23 -17.95 1.16
CA SER A 295 23.40 -18.43 0.40
C SER A 295 23.13 -19.63 -0.52
N PHE A 296 21.87 -20.01 -0.73
CA PHE A 296 21.53 -21.10 -1.64
C PHE A 296 21.67 -20.69 -3.11
N ALA A 297 22.00 -21.66 -3.96
CA ALA A 297 21.95 -21.49 -5.41
C ALA A 297 20.49 -21.49 -5.86
N GLU A 298 20.06 -20.37 -6.41
CA GLU A 298 18.71 -20.23 -6.93
C GLU A 298 18.50 -21.07 -8.19
N SER A 299 17.35 -21.74 -8.25
CA SER A 299 16.89 -22.50 -9.41
C SER A 299 15.41 -22.19 -9.63
N ILE A 300 15.10 -21.50 -10.72
CA ILE A 300 13.72 -21.13 -11.05
C ILE A 300 12.87 -22.39 -11.18
N ARG A 301 11.71 -22.36 -10.53
CA ARG A 301 10.73 -23.44 -10.31
C ARG A 301 11.14 -24.56 -9.35
N TYR A 302 12.25 -24.44 -8.62
CA TYR A 302 12.67 -25.49 -7.68
C TYR A 302 13.19 -24.94 -6.35
N LYS A 303 14.02 -23.90 -6.39
CA LYS A 303 14.62 -23.29 -5.20
C LYS A 303 14.73 -21.79 -5.43
N GLU A 304 13.66 -21.07 -5.19
CA GLU A 304 13.53 -19.65 -5.55
C GLU A 304 13.65 -18.76 -4.33
N ARG A 305 14.12 -17.53 -4.55
CA ARG A 305 14.15 -16.53 -3.49
C ARG A 305 12.73 -16.07 -3.13
N PRO A 306 12.20 -16.36 -1.92
CA PRO A 306 10.83 -16.03 -1.57
C PRO A 306 10.58 -14.52 -1.57
N TRP A 307 11.59 -13.73 -1.22
CA TRP A 307 11.50 -12.26 -1.19
C TRP A 307 11.37 -11.59 -2.57
N ARG A 308 11.58 -12.31 -3.68
CA ARG A 308 11.29 -11.79 -5.03
C ARG A 308 9.83 -11.41 -5.21
N ILE A 309 8.92 -12.11 -4.54
CA ILE A 309 7.49 -11.77 -4.58
C ILE A 309 7.27 -10.34 -4.05
N SER A 310 8.00 -9.96 -2.99
CA SER A 310 7.96 -8.59 -2.46
C SER A 310 8.56 -7.58 -3.43
N GLU A 311 9.67 -7.91 -4.08
CA GLU A 311 10.27 -7.04 -5.12
C GLU A 311 9.30 -6.80 -6.29
N TYR A 312 8.58 -7.83 -6.75
CA TYR A 312 7.62 -7.71 -7.86
C TYR A 312 6.35 -6.95 -7.48
N THR A 313 5.87 -7.10 -6.24
CA THR A 313 4.61 -6.49 -5.79
C THR A 313 4.81 -5.12 -5.13
N GLY A 314 6.05 -4.66 -5.01
CA GLY A 314 6.40 -3.41 -4.33
C GLY A 314 6.30 -3.47 -2.80
N GLY A 315 6.42 -4.67 -2.24
CA GLY A 315 6.46 -4.90 -0.81
C GLY A 315 7.87 -4.79 -0.24
N THR A 316 7.97 -5.03 1.07
CA THR A 316 9.23 -4.89 1.82
C THR A 316 9.76 -6.26 2.23
N VAL A 317 11.08 -6.35 2.40
CA VAL A 317 11.76 -7.55 2.86
C VAL A 317 12.40 -7.27 4.22
N LEU A 318 12.11 -8.10 5.22
CA LEU A 318 12.87 -8.12 6.46
C LEU A 318 13.69 -9.41 6.54
N TYR A 319 15.00 -9.25 6.73
CA TYR A 319 15.88 -10.35 7.11
C TYR A 319 15.97 -10.44 8.63
N ALA A 320 15.48 -11.53 9.21
CA ALA A 320 15.53 -11.81 10.63
C ALA A 320 16.64 -12.81 10.96
N SER A 321 17.07 -12.87 12.22
CA SER A 321 17.83 -14.02 12.70
C SER A 321 16.94 -15.25 12.75
N SER A 322 17.54 -16.45 12.73
CA SER A 322 16.80 -17.71 12.83
C SER A 322 15.91 -17.70 14.07
N ASP A 323 16.41 -17.34 15.25
CA ASP A 323 15.60 -17.27 16.48
C ASP A 323 14.61 -16.08 16.57
N PHE A 324 14.47 -15.28 15.50
CA PHE A 324 13.71 -14.03 15.47
C PHE A 324 14.08 -13.04 16.61
N SER A 325 15.27 -13.18 17.21
CA SER A 325 15.71 -12.28 18.27
C SER A 325 15.96 -10.87 17.75
N GLY A 326 15.47 -9.87 18.51
CA GLY A 326 15.63 -8.45 18.16
C GLY A 326 14.74 -7.97 17.01
N VAL A 327 13.86 -8.84 16.48
CA VAL A 327 12.83 -8.48 15.51
C VAL A 327 11.48 -8.47 16.21
N THR A 328 10.73 -7.38 16.06
CA THR A 328 9.30 -7.36 16.43
C THR A 328 8.50 -6.97 15.20
N LEU A 329 7.28 -7.49 15.07
CA LEU A 329 6.41 -7.05 13.97
C LEU A 329 6.09 -5.55 14.05
N THR A 330 6.13 -4.96 15.23
CA THR A 330 6.01 -3.50 15.42
C THR A 330 7.16 -2.70 14.79
N SER A 331 8.34 -3.32 14.65
CA SER A 331 9.50 -2.75 13.95
C SER A 331 9.56 -3.12 12.46
N LEU A 332 8.60 -3.91 11.97
CA LEU A 332 8.57 -4.26 10.56
C LEU A 332 8.30 -3.04 9.68
N PRO A 333 8.95 -2.95 8.52
CA PRO A 333 8.60 -1.98 7.50
C PRO A 333 7.11 -2.02 7.12
N VAL A 334 6.43 -3.18 7.18
CA VAL A 334 4.99 -3.24 6.87
C VAL A 334 4.13 -2.42 7.85
N THR A 335 4.52 -2.29 9.14
CA THR A 335 3.82 -1.41 10.09
C THR A 335 3.90 0.03 9.66
N GLY A 336 5.12 0.48 9.35
CA GLY A 336 5.35 1.82 8.83
C GLY A 336 4.64 2.05 7.49
N ALA A 337 4.64 1.05 6.60
CA ALA A 337 3.97 1.11 5.31
C ALA A 337 2.46 1.32 5.47
N MET A 338 1.83 0.66 6.45
CA MET A 338 0.40 0.81 6.72
C MET A 338 0.08 2.11 7.44
N GLN A 339 0.91 2.53 8.41
CA GLN A 339 0.72 3.82 9.09
C GLN A 339 0.91 5.01 8.15
N ASN A 340 1.74 4.85 7.12
CA ASN A 340 1.99 5.85 6.09
C ASN A 340 1.26 5.51 4.77
N SER A 341 0.13 4.82 4.81
CA SER A 341 -0.65 4.56 3.60
C SER A 341 -1.32 5.84 3.07
N TYR A 342 -1.45 5.88 1.75
CA TYR A 342 -1.95 7.03 1.02
C TYR A 342 -3.23 6.72 0.27
N VAL A 343 -4.09 7.72 0.19
CA VAL A 343 -5.20 7.78 -0.75
C VAL A 343 -4.91 8.89 -1.75
N ILE A 344 -4.87 8.53 -3.04
CA ILE A 344 -4.71 9.48 -4.15
C ILE A 344 -6.03 9.58 -4.87
N ARG A 345 -6.58 10.80 -5.02
CA ARG A 345 -7.87 11.04 -5.67
C ARG A 345 -7.70 11.96 -6.87
N PHE A 346 -8.36 11.64 -7.97
CA PHE A 346 -8.44 12.50 -9.16
C PHE A 346 -9.79 12.38 -9.85
N THR A 347 -10.15 13.37 -10.67
CA THR A 347 -11.45 13.48 -11.35
C THR A 347 -11.29 13.60 -12.87
N ASN A 348 -12.34 14.03 -13.57
CA ASN A 348 -12.39 14.25 -15.02
C ASN A 348 -12.00 12.99 -15.82
N VAL A 349 -12.57 11.85 -15.45
CA VAL A 349 -12.34 10.57 -16.14
C VAL A 349 -13.49 10.14 -17.05
N GLY A 350 -14.52 10.98 -17.21
CA GLY A 350 -15.70 10.63 -18.02
C GLY A 350 -15.38 10.29 -19.47
N GLU A 351 -14.32 10.86 -20.05
CA GLU A 351 -13.86 10.51 -21.41
C GLU A 351 -13.22 9.12 -21.52
N PHE A 352 -12.78 8.54 -20.39
CA PHE A 352 -12.18 7.21 -20.30
C PHE A 352 -13.20 6.14 -19.85
N MET A 353 -14.46 6.52 -19.65
CA MET A 353 -15.54 5.59 -19.29
C MET A 353 -16.15 4.93 -20.52
N ASP A 354 -15.32 4.30 -21.36
CA ASP A 354 -15.70 3.70 -22.64
C ASP A 354 -15.72 2.16 -22.63
N GLY A 355 -15.46 1.55 -21.47
CA GLY A 355 -15.37 0.11 -21.28
C GLY A 355 -14.06 -0.51 -21.76
N GLN A 356 -13.06 0.28 -22.15
CA GLN A 356 -11.70 -0.17 -22.44
C GLN A 356 -10.79 0.00 -21.22
N ALA A 357 -9.67 -0.71 -21.26
CA ALA A 357 -8.61 -0.54 -20.29
C ALA A 357 -7.73 0.65 -20.69
N HIS A 358 -7.57 1.58 -19.78
CA HIS A 358 -6.77 2.80 -19.93
C HIS A 358 -5.51 2.72 -19.08
N GLU A 359 -4.41 3.23 -19.61
CA GLU A 359 -3.13 3.24 -18.92
C GLU A 359 -3.12 4.32 -17.85
N VAL A 360 -2.81 3.93 -16.62
CA VAL A 360 -2.61 4.86 -15.51
C VAL A 360 -1.17 4.72 -15.04
N ARG A 361 -0.47 5.85 -14.97
CA ARG A 361 0.94 5.91 -14.56
C ARG A 361 1.13 6.84 -13.38
N ILE A 362 1.64 6.28 -12.29
CA ILE A 362 2.04 7.03 -11.10
C ILE A 362 3.57 7.18 -11.13
N THR A 363 4.04 8.39 -10.94
CA THR A 363 5.47 8.70 -10.80
C THR A 363 5.72 9.37 -9.45
N ILE A 364 6.73 8.89 -8.71
CA ILE A 364 7.23 9.49 -7.47
C ILE A 364 8.66 9.97 -7.71
N LEU A 365 8.97 11.19 -7.29
CA LEU A 365 10.32 11.77 -7.37
C LEU A 365 10.58 12.66 -6.16
N SER A 366 11.56 12.29 -5.32
CA SER A 366 11.99 13.13 -4.19
C SER A 366 12.64 14.43 -4.67
N ALA A 367 12.58 15.47 -3.83
CA ALA A 367 13.12 16.79 -4.15
C ALA A 367 14.64 16.78 -4.45
N ASP A 368 15.38 15.83 -3.91
CA ASP A 368 16.81 15.62 -4.18
C ASP A 368 17.10 14.69 -5.38
N GLY A 369 16.05 14.15 -6.01
CA GLY A 369 16.11 13.26 -7.18
C GLY A 369 16.60 11.84 -6.88
N ARG A 370 16.85 11.48 -5.62
CA ARG A 370 17.46 10.19 -5.26
C ARG A 370 16.44 9.07 -5.17
N THR A 371 15.27 9.35 -4.59
CA THR A 371 14.15 8.42 -4.61
C THR A 371 13.30 8.69 -5.83
N ARG A 372 13.23 7.71 -6.72
CA ARG A 372 12.46 7.77 -7.95
C ARG A 372 11.78 6.44 -8.18
N ALA A 373 10.50 6.46 -8.52
CA ALA A 373 9.74 5.27 -8.82
C ALA A 373 8.64 5.57 -9.82
N GLU A 374 8.35 4.61 -10.69
CA GLU A 374 7.24 4.67 -11.61
C GLU A 374 6.47 3.35 -11.57
N ARG A 375 5.16 3.42 -11.66
CA ARG A 375 4.29 2.25 -11.79
C ARG A 375 3.19 2.55 -12.79
N THR A 376 3.08 1.66 -13.76
CA THR A 376 2.02 1.65 -14.76
C THR A 376 1.09 0.47 -14.51
N PHE A 377 -0.21 0.71 -14.61
CA PHE A 377 -1.26 -0.30 -14.51
C PHE A 377 -2.47 0.13 -15.34
N TYR A 378 -3.44 -0.76 -15.50
CA TYR A 378 -4.58 -0.51 -16.38
C TYR A 378 -5.89 -0.50 -15.58
N ILE A 379 -6.71 0.53 -15.81
CA ILE A 379 -8.04 0.67 -15.21
C ILE A 379 -9.10 0.63 -16.32
N VAL A 380 -10.19 -0.09 -16.08
CA VAL A 380 -11.44 0.09 -16.85
C VAL A 380 -12.32 1.04 -16.03
N PHE A 381 -12.54 2.26 -16.51
CA PHE A 381 -13.37 3.23 -15.80
C PHE A 381 -14.85 2.99 -16.09
N GLY A 382 -15.67 2.72 -15.06
CA GLY A 382 -17.10 2.43 -15.20
C GLY A 382 -17.51 1.05 -14.67
N GLU A 383 -18.81 0.74 -14.72
CA GLU A 383 -19.26 -0.62 -14.39
C GLU A 383 -18.79 -1.61 -15.48
N PRO A 384 -18.25 -2.78 -15.10
CA PRO A 384 -17.89 -3.84 -16.05
C PRO A 384 -19.11 -4.44 -16.78
#